data_AF-E4WVB1-F1
#
_entry.id   AF-E4WVB1-F1
#
_cell.length_a   1.000
_cell.length_b   1.000
_cell.length_c   1.000
_cell.angle_alpha   90.00
_cell.angle_beta   90.00
_cell.angle_gamma   90.00
#
_symmetry.space_group_name_H-M   'P 1'
#
loop_
_entity.id
_entity.type
_entity.pdbx_description
1 polymer ?
#
loop_
_entity_poly.entity_id
_entity_poly.type
_entity_poly.pdbx_seq_one_letter_code
_entity_poly.pdbx_strand_id
1 'polypeptide(L)'
;MGKKDRKDRKLNAREKHEQKIRRDQQNVNDEPTELDKELEKQLRQVGLALRDTTADGNCLFRAVSDQIWGTEVHHARVRQDCVKFISDNKEDFQPFIDGEFDDFLRETSTLGEFAGNEALVAIARKFQVEIQIHQAGQAVWTVSDSSRDPERQIHLAYHDWEHYSSIRKVGDVSDRPACLFLNYDKSADVREVFLEFDDDEREVTIIEEMSTPKPKLSHKDKKREKKMQKMREKADRARLKKEGPRVITIEDDIDEIASKSIQRLQI
;
A
#
# COMPACT_ATOMS: atom_id res chain seq x y z
N MET A 1 15.49 8.23 13.66
CA MET A 1 16.11 8.72 12.41
C MET A 1 16.02 10.24 12.39
N GLY A 2 17.05 10.95 11.92
CA GLY A 2 17.16 12.40 12.06
C GLY A 2 16.69 13.15 10.82
N LYS A 3 16.29 14.43 10.98
CA LYS A 3 15.88 15.38 9.90
C LYS A 3 16.77 15.37 8.64
N LYS A 4 18.03 14.92 8.77
CA LYS A 4 19.02 14.78 7.70
C LYS A 4 18.66 13.67 6.69
N ASP A 5 18.20 12.51 7.17
CA ASP A 5 17.97 11.32 6.33
C ASP A 5 16.83 11.53 5.32
N ARG A 6 15.76 12.23 5.74
CA ARG A 6 14.62 12.56 4.87
C ARG A 6 14.96 13.58 3.79
N LYS A 7 15.72 14.63 4.15
CA LYS A 7 16.17 15.64 3.20
C LYS A 7 17.11 15.05 2.16
N ASP A 8 18.02 14.17 2.58
CA ASP A 8 18.95 13.51 1.66
C ASP A 8 18.21 12.57 0.69
N ARG A 9 17.19 11.83 1.16
CA ARG A 9 16.33 11.00 0.28
C ARG A 9 15.56 11.83 -0.75
N LYS A 10 14.95 12.94 -0.33
CA LYS A 10 14.20 13.84 -1.22
C LYS A 10 15.12 14.53 -2.23
N LEU A 11 16.28 14.99 -1.80
CA LEU A 11 17.27 15.61 -2.68
C LEU A 11 17.74 14.61 -3.74
N ASN A 12 18.07 13.38 -3.34
CA ASN A 12 18.45 12.33 -4.26
C ASN A 12 17.33 12.01 -5.26
N ALA A 13 16.07 11.95 -4.80
CA ALA A 13 14.92 11.72 -5.68
C ALA A 13 14.76 12.85 -6.71
N ARG A 14 14.92 14.10 -6.25
CA ARG A 14 14.88 15.27 -7.14
C ARG A 14 16.03 15.27 -8.14
N GLU A 15 17.26 14.96 -7.72
CA GLU A 15 18.43 14.92 -8.59
C GLU A 15 18.31 13.81 -9.65
N LYS A 16 17.84 12.63 -9.26
CA LYS A 16 17.55 11.53 -10.20
C LYS A 16 16.46 11.92 -11.20
N HIS A 17 15.40 12.56 -10.73
CA HIS A 17 14.33 13.06 -11.58
C HIS A 17 14.80 14.11 -12.58
N GLU A 18 15.57 15.12 -12.13
CA GLU A 18 16.15 16.15 -12.99
C GLU A 18 17.14 15.54 -14.00
N GLN A 19 17.91 14.51 -13.61
CA GLN A 19 18.76 13.76 -14.53
C GLN A 19 17.97 12.95 -15.56
N LYS A 20 16.85 12.35 -15.18
CA LYS A 20 15.95 11.62 -16.10
C LYS A 20 15.35 12.58 -17.12
N ILE A 21 14.73 13.68 -16.69
CA ILE A 21 14.21 14.72 -17.59
C ILE A 21 15.29 15.21 -18.57
N ARG A 22 16.51 15.44 -18.08
CA ARG A 22 17.62 15.91 -18.93
C ARG A 22 18.06 14.87 -19.96
N ARG A 23 18.01 13.58 -19.61
CA ARG A 23 18.29 12.47 -20.54
C ARG A 23 17.20 12.34 -21.59
N ASP A 24 15.94 12.37 -21.16
CA ASP A 24 14.75 12.26 -22.01
C ASP A 24 14.72 13.44 -23.02
N GLN A 25 15.00 14.66 -22.56
CA GLN A 25 15.15 15.83 -23.45
C GLN A 25 16.31 15.73 -24.46
N GLN A 26 17.34 14.95 -24.17
CA GLN A 26 18.49 14.73 -25.06
C GLN A 26 18.30 13.51 -25.98
N ASN A 27 17.36 12.63 -25.67
CA ASN A 27 17.11 11.40 -26.39
C ASN A 27 15.72 11.49 -27.05
N VAL A 28 15.69 11.88 -28.33
CA VAL A 28 14.44 12.10 -29.11
C VAL A 28 13.57 10.83 -29.24
N ASN A 29 14.10 9.68 -28.82
CA ASN A 29 13.35 8.44 -28.64
C ASN A 29 13.28 8.11 -27.14
N ASP A 30 12.26 8.62 -26.45
CA ASP A 30 11.86 8.18 -25.11
C ASP A 30 11.33 6.74 -25.20
N GLU A 31 12.24 5.77 -25.32
CA GLU A 31 11.91 4.36 -25.21
C GLU A 31 11.49 4.06 -23.77
N PRO A 32 10.28 3.51 -23.55
CA PRO A 32 9.83 3.11 -22.22
C PRO A 32 10.81 2.14 -21.57
N THR A 33 11.03 2.26 -20.26
CA THR A 33 11.90 1.33 -19.55
C THR A 33 11.31 -0.09 -19.61
N GLU A 34 12.14 -1.11 -19.37
CA GLU A 34 11.65 -2.49 -19.30
C GLU A 34 10.62 -2.67 -18.15
N LEU A 35 10.72 -1.88 -17.08
CA LEU A 35 9.74 -1.86 -16.00
C LEU A 35 8.41 -1.24 -16.47
N ASP A 36 8.45 -0.16 -17.23
CA ASP A 36 7.25 0.46 -17.80
C ASP A 36 6.55 -0.48 -18.79
N LYS A 37 7.31 -1.16 -19.64
CA LYS A 37 6.78 -2.19 -20.57
C LYS A 37 6.10 -3.33 -19.82
N GLU A 38 6.70 -3.81 -18.73
CA GLU A 38 6.10 -4.87 -17.91
C GLU A 38 4.83 -4.39 -17.19
N LEU A 39 4.84 -3.16 -16.63
CA LEU A 39 3.65 -2.59 -16.01
C LEU A 39 2.52 -2.38 -17.01
N GLU A 40 2.81 -1.83 -18.19
CA GLU A 40 1.83 -1.70 -19.27
C GLU A 40 1.21 -3.05 -19.64
N LYS A 41 2.03 -4.09 -19.76
CA LYS A 41 1.57 -5.43 -20.07
C LYS A 41 0.67 -5.99 -18.95
N GLN A 42 1.03 -5.77 -17.69
CA GLN A 42 0.22 -6.14 -16.52
C GLN A 42 -1.15 -5.42 -16.54
N LEU A 43 -1.15 -4.12 -16.78
CA LEU A 43 -2.37 -3.31 -16.85
C LEU A 43 -3.28 -3.75 -18.01
N ARG A 44 -2.70 -4.01 -19.19
CA ARG A 44 -3.46 -4.46 -20.36
C ARG A 44 -4.15 -5.80 -20.14
N GLN A 45 -3.56 -6.71 -19.34
CA GLN A 45 -4.18 -8.00 -19.00
C GLN A 45 -5.50 -7.84 -18.22
N VAL A 46 -5.64 -6.74 -17.47
CA VAL A 46 -6.84 -6.41 -16.70
C VAL A 46 -7.70 -5.31 -17.36
N GLY A 47 -7.44 -5.00 -18.63
CA GLY A 47 -8.22 -4.01 -19.40
C GLY A 47 -7.95 -2.55 -18.99
N LEU A 48 -6.80 -2.29 -18.39
CA LEU A 48 -6.34 -0.97 -17.98
C LEU A 48 -5.19 -0.45 -18.87
N ALA A 49 -5.00 0.86 -18.88
CA ALA A 49 -3.94 1.56 -19.59
C ALA A 49 -3.44 2.75 -18.75
N LEU A 50 -2.17 3.09 -18.93
CA LEU A 50 -1.57 4.29 -18.36
C LEU A 50 -2.12 5.54 -19.06
N ARG A 51 -2.35 6.58 -18.27
CA ARG A 51 -2.47 7.97 -18.72
C ARG A 51 -1.36 8.73 -18.02
N ASP A 52 -0.31 9.01 -18.76
CA ASP A 52 0.85 9.72 -18.25
C ASP A 52 0.45 11.08 -17.71
N THR A 53 1.07 11.45 -16.60
CA THR A 53 0.93 12.79 -16.05
C THR A 53 2.18 13.60 -16.24
N THR A 54 2.06 14.93 -16.14
CA THR A 54 3.25 15.80 -16.16
C THR A 54 4.25 15.33 -15.10
N ALA A 55 5.46 14.97 -15.55
CA ALA A 55 6.53 14.45 -14.71
C ALA A 55 7.23 15.58 -13.92
N ASP A 56 6.52 16.13 -12.93
CA ASP A 56 7.03 17.09 -11.95
C ASP A 56 6.77 16.59 -10.52
N GLY A 57 7.24 17.32 -9.50
CA GLY A 57 6.95 16.97 -8.11
C GLY A 57 5.47 17.14 -7.72
N ASN A 58 4.56 17.44 -8.66
CA ASN A 58 3.11 17.39 -8.46
C ASN A 58 2.46 16.12 -9.04
N CYS A 59 3.23 15.20 -9.63
CA CYS A 59 2.70 14.01 -10.32
C CYS A 59 1.64 13.24 -9.51
N LEU A 60 1.85 13.02 -8.20
CA LEU A 60 0.85 12.38 -7.33
C LEU A 60 -0.49 13.14 -7.36
N PHE A 61 -0.44 14.45 -7.12
CA PHE A 61 -1.64 15.30 -7.07
C PHE A 61 -2.29 15.47 -8.45
N ARG A 62 -1.50 15.43 -9.53
CA ARG A 62 -1.99 15.43 -10.91
C ARG A 62 -2.72 14.14 -11.25
N ALA A 63 -2.14 12.99 -10.91
CA ALA A 63 -2.76 11.69 -11.12
C ALA A 63 -4.07 11.55 -10.34
N VAL A 64 -4.10 12.00 -9.08
CA VAL A 64 -5.34 12.05 -8.28
C VAL A 64 -6.37 13.01 -8.90
N SER A 65 -5.92 14.18 -9.39
CA SER A 65 -6.81 15.12 -10.09
C SER A 65 -7.43 14.49 -11.34
N ASP A 66 -6.65 13.76 -12.14
CA ASP A 66 -7.16 13.04 -13.30
C ASP A 66 -8.16 11.94 -12.92
N GLN A 67 -7.90 11.19 -11.85
CA GLN A 67 -8.82 10.14 -11.41
C GLN A 67 -10.17 10.70 -10.97
N ILE A 68 -10.17 11.81 -10.22
CA ILE A 68 -11.38 12.39 -9.62
C ILE A 68 -12.16 13.25 -10.62
N TRP A 69 -11.48 14.02 -11.48
CA TRP A 69 -12.11 15.01 -12.36
C TRP A 69 -11.84 14.80 -13.87
N GLY A 70 -10.95 13.90 -14.25
CA GLY A 70 -10.59 13.67 -15.67
C GLY A 70 -9.55 14.62 -16.23
N THR A 71 -8.89 15.39 -15.37
CA THR A 71 -7.92 16.40 -15.77
C THR A 71 -6.89 16.67 -14.67
N GLU A 72 -5.66 17.03 -15.03
CA GLU A 72 -4.60 17.36 -14.07
C GLU A 72 -4.76 18.75 -13.43
N VAL A 73 -5.61 19.63 -13.98
CA VAL A 73 -5.61 21.08 -13.66
C VAL A 73 -5.91 21.40 -12.20
N HIS A 74 -6.51 20.48 -11.44
CA HIS A 74 -6.84 20.68 -10.03
C HIS A 74 -5.74 20.21 -9.08
N HIS A 75 -4.56 19.80 -9.56
CA HIS A 75 -3.47 19.29 -8.71
C HIS A 75 -3.10 20.21 -7.53
N ALA A 76 -3.09 21.54 -7.75
CA ALA A 76 -2.80 22.50 -6.69
C ALA A 76 -3.86 22.49 -5.57
N ARG A 77 -5.13 22.34 -5.95
CA ARG A 77 -6.24 22.19 -4.99
C ARG A 77 -6.13 20.87 -4.23
N VAL A 78 -5.82 19.77 -4.92
CA VAL A 78 -5.63 18.45 -4.26
C VAL A 78 -4.51 18.55 -3.22
N ARG A 79 -3.38 19.19 -3.56
CA ARG A 79 -2.28 19.42 -2.61
C ARG A 79 -2.75 20.24 -1.41
N GLN A 80 -3.47 21.34 -1.65
CA GLN A 80 -3.98 22.19 -0.58
C GLN A 80 -4.92 21.43 0.37
N ASP A 81 -5.88 20.67 -0.19
CA ASP A 81 -6.83 19.87 0.59
C ASP A 81 -6.13 18.75 1.37
N CYS A 82 -5.12 18.12 0.77
CA CYS A 82 -4.27 17.12 1.42
C CYS A 82 -3.49 17.70 2.61
N VAL A 83 -2.78 18.81 2.42
CA VAL A 83 -1.99 19.45 3.47
C VAL A 83 -2.88 19.98 4.59
N LYS A 84 -4.02 20.57 4.23
CA LYS A 84 -5.02 21.00 5.22
C LYS A 84 -5.52 19.81 6.04
N PHE A 85 -5.84 18.68 5.40
CA PHE A 85 -6.28 17.49 6.10
C PHE A 85 -5.22 16.97 7.07
N ILE A 86 -3.95 16.92 6.66
CA ILE A 86 -2.86 16.52 7.56
C ILE A 86 -2.76 17.48 8.74
N SER A 87 -2.82 18.79 8.49
CA SER A 87 -2.78 19.81 9.54
C SER A 87 -3.93 19.71 10.54
N ASP A 88 -5.15 19.45 10.05
CA ASP A 88 -6.35 19.32 10.89
C ASP A 88 -6.31 18.03 11.74
N ASN A 89 -5.56 17.01 11.31
CA ASN A 89 -5.45 15.71 11.98
C ASN A 89 -4.02 15.45 12.49
N LYS A 90 -3.37 16.48 13.05
CA LYS A 90 -1.95 16.43 13.44
C LYS A 90 -1.58 15.20 14.26
N GLU A 91 -2.42 14.82 15.22
CA GLU A 91 -2.18 13.69 16.13
C GLU A 91 -2.03 12.36 15.38
N ASP A 92 -2.81 12.16 14.31
CA ASP A 92 -2.74 10.96 13.48
C ASP A 92 -1.48 10.92 12.61
N PHE A 93 -0.98 12.07 12.15
CA PHE A 93 0.11 12.14 11.16
C PHE A 93 1.49 12.37 11.79
N GLN A 94 1.54 13.05 12.94
CA GLN A 94 2.78 13.38 13.63
C GLN A 94 3.71 12.18 13.87
N PRO A 95 3.22 10.98 14.26
CA PRO A 95 4.08 9.82 14.48
C PRO A 95 4.85 9.36 13.23
N PHE A 96 4.31 9.66 12.04
CA PHE A 96 4.89 9.28 10.75
C PHE A 96 5.77 10.37 10.13
N ILE A 97 5.85 11.54 10.77
CA ILE A 97 6.59 12.69 10.25
C ILE A 97 7.92 12.81 10.97
N ASP A 98 9.00 12.60 10.22
CA ASP A 98 10.34 12.93 10.68
C ASP A 98 10.52 14.45 10.77
N GLY A 99 10.75 14.96 11.98
CA GLY A 99 11.09 16.36 12.25
C GLY A 99 9.96 17.21 12.82
N GLU A 100 10.07 18.54 12.69
CA GLU A 100 8.99 19.43 13.13
C GLU A 100 7.82 19.32 12.15
N PHE A 101 6.63 19.16 12.68
CA PHE A 101 5.40 19.06 11.89
C PHE A 101 5.15 20.30 11.03
N ASP A 102 5.37 21.48 11.60
CA ASP A 102 5.13 22.73 10.88
C ASP A 102 6.13 22.93 9.73
N ASP A 103 7.37 22.44 9.88
CA ASP A 103 8.36 22.46 8.80
C ASP A 103 7.92 21.53 7.68
N PHE A 104 7.48 20.31 8.04
CA PHE A 104 6.93 19.36 7.10
C PHE A 104 5.70 19.91 6.36
N LEU A 105 4.76 20.55 7.05
CA LEU A 105 3.59 21.15 6.41
C LEU A 105 3.99 22.23 5.40
N ARG A 106 4.94 23.11 5.77
CA ARG A 106 5.44 24.14 4.86
C ARG A 106 6.10 23.54 3.62
N GLU A 107 6.95 22.53 3.79
CA GLU A 107 7.57 21.81 2.68
C GLU A 107 6.50 21.19 1.77
N THR A 108 5.61 20.35 2.31
CA THR A 108 4.59 19.63 1.54
C THR A 108 3.57 20.56 0.87
N SER A 109 3.33 21.75 1.44
CA SER A 109 2.47 22.78 0.83
C SER A 109 3.07 23.41 -0.45
N THR A 110 4.39 23.30 -0.64
CA THR A 110 5.09 23.90 -1.77
C THR A 110 4.75 23.15 -3.06
N LEU A 111 4.34 23.90 -4.10
CA LEU A 111 4.11 23.31 -5.41
C LEU A 111 5.42 22.77 -5.99
N GLY A 112 5.34 21.57 -6.59
CA GLY A 112 6.51 20.86 -7.10
C GLY A 112 7.31 20.11 -6.03
N GLU A 113 6.91 20.13 -4.76
CA GLU A 113 7.52 19.30 -3.73
C GLU A 113 6.97 17.87 -3.79
N PHE A 114 7.86 16.87 -3.81
CA PHE A 114 7.50 15.46 -3.79
C PHE A 114 6.73 15.10 -2.51
N ALA A 115 5.65 14.33 -2.69
CA ALA A 115 4.81 13.85 -1.60
C ALA A 115 5.05 12.36 -1.35
N GLY A 116 5.05 11.97 -0.08
CA GLY A 116 5.22 10.57 0.34
C GLY A 116 3.91 9.87 0.69
N ASN A 117 4.04 8.75 1.41
CA ASN A 117 2.93 7.90 1.83
C ASN A 117 1.90 8.64 2.70
N GLU A 118 2.35 9.64 3.47
CA GLU A 118 1.49 10.51 4.27
C GLU A 118 0.43 11.22 3.42
N ALA A 119 0.78 11.61 2.19
CA ALA A 119 -0.16 12.25 1.28
C ALA A 119 -1.17 11.25 0.73
N LEU A 120 -0.78 10.01 0.44
CA LEU A 120 -1.68 8.95 -0.01
C LEU A 120 -2.77 8.68 1.04
N VAL A 121 -2.37 8.51 2.31
CA VAL A 121 -3.31 8.28 3.42
C VAL A 121 -4.22 9.50 3.61
N ALA A 122 -3.67 10.71 3.59
CA ALA A 122 -4.45 11.93 3.70
C ALA A 122 -5.46 12.08 2.55
N ILE A 123 -5.07 11.80 1.31
CA ILE A 123 -5.95 11.84 0.13
C ILE A 123 -7.06 10.80 0.25
N ALA A 124 -6.72 9.55 0.61
CA ALA A 124 -7.70 8.48 0.78
C ALA A 124 -8.80 8.88 1.78
N ARG A 125 -8.39 9.39 2.95
CA ARG A 125 -9.32 9.84 4.01
C ARG A 125 -10.08 11.12 3.62
N LYS A 126 -9.39 12.11 3.05
CA LYS A 126 -9.97 13.42 2.70
C LYS A 126 -11.01 13.33 1.59
N PHE A 127 -10.75 12.52 0.57
CA PHE A 127 -11.63 12.37 -0.59
C PHE A 127 -12.52 11.12 -0.50
N GLN A 128 -12.43 10.36 0.59
CA GLN A 128 -13.16 9.10 0.82
C GLN A 128 -12.99 8.13 -0.36
N VAL A 129 -11.73 7.95 -0.78
CA VAL A 129 -11.37 7.08 -1.90
C VAL A 129 -10.50 5.93 -1.43
N GLU A 130 -10.64 4.80 -2.10
CA GLU A 130 -9.68 3.70 -2.04
C GLU A 130 -8.67 3.86 -3.17
N ILE A 131 -7.38 3.92 -2.84
CA ILE A 131 -6.29 4.09 -3.79
C ILE A 131 -5.65 2.75 -4.08
N GLN A 132 -5.69 2.33 -5.34
CA GLN A 132 -5.04 1.14 -5.86
C GLN A 132 -3.73 1.52 -6.56
N ILE A 133 -2.59 1.12 -5.99
CA ILE A 133 -1.25 1.47 -6.50
C ILE A 133 -0.66 0.27 -7.25
N HIS A 134 -0.40 0.47 -8.54
CA HIS A 134 0.16 -0.52 -9.44
C HIS A 134 1.64 -0.29 -9.64
N GLN A 135 2.44 -1.34 -9.51
CA GLN A 135 3.87 -1.30 -9.75
C GLN A 135 4.29 -2.55 -10.54
N ALA A 136 5.28 -2.37 -11.43
CA ALA A 136 5.75 -3.42 -12.33
C ALA A 136 6.14 -4.69 -11.55
N GLY A 137 5.52 -5.83 -11.87
CA GLY A 137 5.84 -7.13 -11.29
C GLY A 137 5.54 -7.27 -9.79
N GLN A 138 4.74 -6.36 -9.22
CA GLN A 138 4.34 -6.40 -7.82
C GLN A 138 2.82 -6.54 -7.67
N ALA A 139 2.42 -7.07 -6.51
CA ALA A 139 1.02 -7.05 -6.09
C ALA A 139 0.52 -5.59 -5.98
N VAL A 140 -0.78 -5.40 -6.20
CA VAL A 140 -1.42 -4.09 -6.09
C VAL A 140 -1.52 -3.72 -4.61
N TRP A 141 -1.07 -2.52 -4.27
CA TRP A 141 -1.17 -2.00 -2.91
C TRP A 141 -2.46 -1.21 -2.77
N THR A 142 -3.20 -1.43 -1.69
CA THR A 142 -4.45 -0.71 -1.40
C THR A 142 -4.24 0.24 -0.23
N VAL A 143 -4.62 1.51 -0.42
CA VAL A 143 -4.68 2.52 0.65
C VAL A 143 -6.14 2.97 0.80
N SER A 144 -6.71 2.76 1.99
CA SER A 144 -8.07 3.14 2.32
C SER A 144 -8.21 3.55 3.78
N ASP A 145 -9.33 4.16 4.13
CA ASP A 145 -9.70 4.41 5.53
C ASP A 145 -10.48 3.19 6.05
N SER A 146 -9.94 2.48 7.04
CA SER A 146 -10.61 1.30 7.62
C SER A 146 -11.90 1.64 8.38
N SER A 147 -12.09 2.92 8.75
CA SER A 147 -13.26 3.37 9.48
C SER A 147 -14.47 3.70 8.60
N ARG A 148 -14.31 3.74 7.27
CA ARG A 148 -15.34 4.17 6.33
C ARG A 148 -15.27 3.41 5.01
N ASP A 149 -16.44 3.08 4.47
CA ASP A 149 -16.51 2.56 3.11
C ASP A 149 -16.12 3.67 2.11
N PRO A 150 -15.22 3.37 1.14
CA PRO A 150 -14.82 4.33 0.13
C PRO A 150 -15.99 4.64 -0.81
N GLU A 151 -16.19 5.92 -1.13
CA GLU A 151 -17.19 6.33 -2.11
C GLU A 151 -16.75 5.99 -3.54
N ARG A 152 -15.44 5.92 -3.77
CA ARG A 152 -14.82 5.69 -5.08
C ARG A 152 -13.52 4.94 -4.95
N GLN A 153 -13.16 4.19 -5.98
CA GLN A 153 -11.83 3.63 -6.14
C GLN A 153 -11.06 4.44 -7.19
N ILE A 154 -9.78 4.71 -6.94
CA ILE A 154 -8.88 5.38 -7.88
C ILE A 154 -7.63 4.52 -8.09
N HIS A 155 -7.06 4.57 -9.30
CA HIS A 155 -5.93 3.72 -9.68
C HIS A 155 -4.76 4.59 -10.10
N LEU A 156 -3.62 4.37 -9.44
CA LEU A 156 -2.38 5.09 -9.69
C LEU A 156 -1.29 4.09 -10.07
N ALA A 157 -0.44 4.45 -11.02
CA ALA A 157 0.76 3.71 -11.35
C ALA A 157 1.95 4.36 -10.65
N TYR A 158 2.86 3.56 -10.09
CA TYR A 158 4.09 4.04 -9.49
C TYR A 158 5.30 3.54 -10.29
N HIS A 159 5.97 4.49 -10.96
CA HIS A 159 7.07 4.26 -11.88
C HIS A 159 8.41 4.62 -11.23
N ASP A 160 9.43 3.78 -11.44
CA ASP A 160 10.84 4.03 -11.12
C ASP A 160 11.12 4.62 -9.71
N TRP A 161 10.21 4.39 -8.76
CA TRP A 161 10.26 4.91 -7.39
C TRP A 161 10.13 6.44 -7.24
N GLU A 162 9.70 7.17 -8.28
CA GLU A 162 9.71 8.64 -8.26
C GLU A 162 8.54 9.31 -9.00
N HIS A 163 7.77 8.57 -9.82
CA HIS A 163 6.70 9.16 -10.63
C HIS A 163 5.37 8.43 -10.49
N TYR A 164 4.29 9.21 -10.36
CA TYR A 164 2.93 8.69 -10.37
C TYR A 164 2.22 9.03 -11.67
N SER A 165 1.63 8.03 -12.31
CA SER A 165 0.72 8.20 -13.45
C SER A 165 -0.70 7.79 -13.08
N SER A 166 -1.66 8.31 -13.84
CA SER A 166 -3.06 7.91 -13.73
C SER A 166 -3.29 6.60 -14.48
N ILE A 167 -4.19 5.74 -14.00
CA ILE A 167 -4.59 4.51 -14.71
C ILE A 167 -6.06 4.60 -15.10
N ARG A 168 -6.35 4.30 -16.37
CA ARG A 168 -7.70 4.33 -16.94
C ARG A 168 -8.07 3.02 -17.63
N LYS A 169 -9.32 2.88 -18.05
CA LYS A 169 -9.73 1.79 -18.95
C LYS A 169 -8.99 1.94 -20.27
N VAL A 170 -8.63 0.82 -20.89
CA VAL A 170 -8.08 0.84 -22.25
C VAL A 170 -9.05 1.57 -23.19
N GLY A 171 -8.53 2.59 -23.88
CA GLY A 171 -9.30 3.40 -24.83
C GLY A 171 -10.08 4.58 -24.23
N ASP A 172 -10.05 4.77 -22.91
CA ASP A 172 -10.64 5.97 -22.28
C ASP A 172 -9.70 7.17 -22.41
N VAL A 173 -10.09 8.09 -23.29
CA VAL A 173 -9.42 9.38 -23.54
C VAL A 173 -10.28 10.56 -23.09
N SER A 174 -11.30 10.31 -22.27
CA SER A 174 -12.27 11.34 -21.89
C SER A 174 -11.77 12.25 -20.76
N ASP A 175 -12.25 13.49 -20.75
CA ASP A 175 -12.05 14.44 -19.65
C ASP A 175 -13.14 14.26 -18.56
N ARG A 176 -13.50 13.01 -18.29
CA ARG A 176 -14.45 12.63 -17.24
C ARG A 176 -13.72 11.92 -16.12
N PRO A 177 -14.27 11.87 -14.90
CA PRO A 177 -13.72 11.03 -13.83
C PRO A 177 -13.50 9.58 -14.30
N ALA A 178 -12.44 8.91 -13.83
CA ALA A 178 -12.04 7.60 -14.34
C ALA A 178 -13.09 6.49 -14.04
N CYS A 179 -13.83 6.63 -12.93
CA CYS A 179 -14.92 5.74 -12.51
C CYS A 179 -14.57 4.25 -12.68
N LEU A 180 -13.40 3.86 -12.17
CA LEU A 180 -12.92 2.49 -12.12
C LEU A 180 -13.35 1.83 -10.81
N PHE A 181 -13.83 0.60 -10.89
CA PHE A 181 -14.02 -0.29 -9.75
C PHE A 181 -13.58 -1.68 -10.17
N LEU A 182 -12.44 -2.12 -9.65
CA LEU A 182 -11.90 -3.45 -9.80
C LEU A 182 -12.02 -4.16 -8.45
N ASN A 183 -12.73 -5.29 -8.48
CA ASN A 183 -12.80 -6.19 -7.35
C ASN A 183 -11.54 -7.07 -7.41
N TYR A 184 -10.43 -6.57 -6.88
CA TYR A 184 -9.29 -7.43 -6.57
C TYR A 184 -9.80 -8.40 -5.50
N ASP A 185 -9.93 -9.68 -5.84
CA ASP A 185 -10.46 -10.69 -4.93
C ASP A 185 -9.66 -10.61 -3.61
N LYS A 186 -10.32 -10.13 -2.54
CA LYS A 186 -9.72 -9.88 -1.22
C LYS A 186 -9.12 -11.16 -0.60
N SER A 187 -9.26 -12.30 -1.28
CA SER A 187 -8.84 -13.63 -0.85
C SER A 187 -7.52 -14.12 -1.47
N ALA A 188 -6.90 -13.41 -2.42
CA ALA A 188 -5.77 -13.98 -3.16
C ALA A 188 -4.40 -13.30 -3.00
N ASP A 189 -4.28 -11.96 -2.99
CA ASP A 189 -2.95 -11.32 -3.06
C ASP A 189 -2.92 -9.87 -2.53
N VAL A 190 -3.80 -9.49 -1.61
CA VAL A 190 -3.79 -8.14 -1.02
C VAL A 190 -2.75 -8.07 0.09
N ARG A 191 -1.71 -7.27 -0.13
CA ARG A 191 -0.83 -6.80 0.95
C ARG A 191 -1.55 -5.64 1.63
N GLU A 192 -2.28 -5.93 2.69
CA GLU A 192 -2.81 -4.90 3.58
C GLU A 192 -1.62 -4.28 4.34
N VAL A 193 -1.41 -2.97 4.17
CA VAL A 193 -0.46 -2.22 5.00
C VAL A 193 -1.20 -1.87 6.29
N PHE A 194 -1.06 -2.72 7.30
CA PHE A 194 -1.43 -2.38 8.66
C PHE A 194 -0.32 -1.50 9.26
N LEU A 195 -0.68 -0.29 9.68
CA LEU A 195 0.09 0.45 10.68
C LEU A 195 -0.48 0.05 12.04
N GLU A 196 -0.03 -1.09 12.58
CA GLU A 196 -0.37 -1.48 13.95
C GLU A 196 0.54 -0.77 14.95
N PHE A 197 -0.08 -0.27 16.02
CA PHE A 197 0.52 0.42 17.14
C PHE A 197 0.74 -0.59 18.27
N ASP A 198 1.99 -0.88 18.62
CA ASP A 198 2.31 -1.49 19.91
C ASP A 198 2.93 -0.41 20.82
N ASP A 199 2.24 -0.15 21.93
CA ASP A 199 2.52 0.94 22.88
C ASP A 199 3.77 0.72 23.74
N ASP A 200 4.44 -0.43 23.63
CA ASP A 200 5.64 -0.74 24.38
C ASP A 200 6.68 -1.43 23.48
N GLU A 201 7.78 -0.71 23.27
CA GLU A 201 9.01 -1.07 22.56
C GLU A 201 9.12 -0.65 21.07
N ARG A 202 10.09 0.24 20.86
CA ARG A 202 10.45 0.85 19.58
C ARG A 202 11.16 -0.16 18.67
N GLU A 203 10.42 -1.01 17.97
CA GLU A 203 10.92 -1.70 16.78
C GLU A 203 9.85 -1.76 15.68
N VAL A 204 10.18 -1.24 14.49
CA VAL A 204 9.40 -1.45 13.27
C VAL A 204 9.77 -2.84 12.75
N THR A 205 8.93 -3.84 12.97
CA THR A 205 9.06 -5.14 12.28
C THR A 205 8.27 -5.09 10.98
N ILE A 206 8.99 -5.18 9.86
CA ILE A 206 8.39 -5.61 8.59
C ILE A 206 8.07 -7.09 8.77
N ILE A 207 6.81 -7.45 8.98
CA ILE A 207 6.40 -8.85 8.99
C ILE A 207 6.35 -9.33 7.53
N GLU A 208 7.48 -9.84 7.03
CA GLU A 208 7.48 -10.70 5.84
C GLU A 208 6.96 -12.08 6.25
N GLU A 209 5.64 -12.33 6.12
CA GLU A 209 5.22 -13.71 5.92
C GLU A 209 5.48 -14.10 4.46
N MET A 210 6.63 -14.73 4.23
CA MET A 210 6.95 -15.42 2.99
C MET A 210 6.03 -16.63 2.81
N SER A 211 4.83 -16.43 2.28
CA SER A 211 4.07 -17.53 1.67
C SER A 211 4.56 -17.72 0.23
N THR A 212 5.54 -18.61 0.05
CA THR A 212 5.96 -19.01 -1.30
C THR A 212 4.85 -19.81 -1.99
N PRO A 213 4.57 -19.56 -3.28
CA PRO A 213 3.69 -20.42 -4.06
C PRO A 213 4.34 -21.81 -4.20
N LYS A 214 3.65 -22.87 -3.75
CA LYS A 214 4.15 -24.24 -3.92
C LYS A 214 4.32 -24.53 -5.42
N PRO A 215 5.53 -24.89 -5.89
CA PRO A 215 5.73 -25.24 -7.30
C PRO A 215 4.89 -26.46 -7.66
N LYS A 216 4.41 -26.54 -8.91
CA LYS A 216 3.63 -27.68 -9.41
C LYS A 216 4.44 -28.97 -9.28
N LEU A 217 4.22 -29.74 -8.21
CA LEU A 217 4.95 -30.99 -7.97
C LEU A 217 4.65 -32.04 -9.05
N SER A 218 5.71 -32.69 -9.52
CA SER A 218 5.64 -33.84 -10.43
C SER A 218 4.75 -34.95 -9.88
N HIS A 219 4.13 -35.74 -10.77
CA HIS A 219 3.26 -36.86 -10.40
C HIS A 219 3.95 -37.87 -9.46
N LYS A 220 5.28 -37.97 -9.53
CA LYS A 220 6.10 -38.84 -8.68
C LYS A 220 6.26 -38.28 -7.25
N ASP A 221 6.32 -36.96 -7.09
CA ASP A 221 6.46 -36.30 -5.79
C ASP A 221 5.13 -36.16 -5.06
N LYS A 222 4.02 -35.95 -5.80
CA LYS A 222 2.65 -36.07 -5.25
C LYS A 222 2.38 -37.44 -4.63
N LYS A 223 2.98 -38.50 -5.20
CA LYS A 223 2.86 -39.88 -4.67
C LYS A 223 3.69 -40.09 -3.40
N ARG A 224 4.86 -39.45 -3.28
CA ARG A 224 5.71 -39.49 -2.06
C ARG A 224 5.08 -38.70 -0.92
N GLU A 225 4.48 -37.57 -1.21
CA GLU A 225 3.78 -36.72 -0.23
C GLU A 225 2.54 -37.42 0.33
N LYS A 226 1.69 -38.00 -0.52
CA LYS A 226 0.57 -38.84 -0.08
C LYS A 226 1.02 -40.03 0.78
N LYS A 227 2.20 -40.59 0.52
CA LYS A 227 2.76 -41.68 1.34
C LYS A 227 3.23 -41.19 2.71
N MET A 228 3.87 -40.01 2.79
CA MET A 228 4.27 -39.42 4.07
C MET A 228 3.07 -38.97 4.91
N GLN A 229 2.03 -38.41 4.29
CA GLN A 229 0.82 -37.98 4.99
C GLN A 229 0.09 -39.16 5.64
N LYS A 230 -0.03 -40.28 4.92
CA LYS A 230 -0.54 -41.53 5.50
C LYS A 230 0.31 -42.08 6.65
N MET A 231 1.64 -41.87 6.63
CA MET A 231 2.49 -42.26 7.75
C MET A 231 2.31 -41.36 8.97
N ARG A 232 2.12 -40.04 8.77
CA ARG A 232 1.82 -39.08 9.84
C ARG A 232 0.47 -39.35 10.50
N GLU A 233 -0.59 -39.52 9.71
CA GLU A 233 -1.91 -39.89 10.22
C GLU A 233 -1.90 -41.21 11.00
N LYS A 234 -1.10 -42.18 10.56
CA LYS A 234 -0.93 -43.45 11.28
C LYS A 234 -0.19 -43.25 12.61
N ALA A 235 0.77 -42.34 12.68
CA ALA A 235 1.49 -41.99 13.91
C ALA A 235 0.59 -41.22 14.89
N ASP A 236 -0.19 -40.26 14.41
CA ASP A 236 -1.14 -39.48 15.24
C ASP A 236 -2.28 -40.34 15.77
N ARG A 237 -2.80 -41.27 14.94
CA ARG A 237 -3.80 -42.26 15.40
C ARG A 237 -3.24 -43.24 16.43
N ALA A 238 -1.93 -43.52 16.40
CA ALA A 238 -1.27 -44.30 17.45
C ALA A 238 -1.06 -43.48 18.73
N ARG A 239 -0.87 -42.16 18.59
CA ARG A 239 -0.74 -41.21 19.70
C ARG A 239 -2.06 -40.99 20.44
N LEU A 240 -3.16 -40.77 19.72
CA LEU A 240 -4.52 -40.67 20.30
C LEU A 240 -5.01 -41.96 20.97
N LYS A 241 -4.43 -43.12 20.64
CA LYS A 241 -4.72 -44.38 21.36
C LYS A 241 -3.97 -44.51 22.69
N LYS A 242 -2.89 -43.73 22.89
CA LYS A 242 -2.11 -43.71 24.14
C LYS A 242 -2.60 -42.67 25.14
N GLU A 243 -3.15 -41.56 24.64
CA GLU A 243 -3.62 -40.45 25.45
C GLU A 243 -5.15 -40.35 25.26
N GLY A 244 -5.92 -40.89 26.20
CA GLY A 244 -7.39 -40.88 26.13
C GLY A 244 -8.00 -39.47 26.13
N PRO A 245 -9.29 -39.30 25.74
CA PRO A 245 -9.88 -37.99 25.52
C PRO A 245 -10.09 -37.21 26.83
N ARG A 246 -9.70 -35.93 26.85
CA ARG A 246 -10.10 -34.94 27.87
C ARG A 246 -11.36 -34.21 27.41
N VAL A 247 -12.33 -34.10 28.31
CA VAL A 247 -13.54 -33.27 28.14
C VAL A 247 -13.30 -31.97 28.92
N ILE A 248 -13.55 -30.82 28.29
CA ILE A 248 -13.50 -29.49 28.94
C ILE A 248 -14.90 -28.89 28.77
N THR A 249 -15.52 -28.49 29.88
CA THR A 249 -16.85 -27.86 29.94
C THR A 249 -16.74 -26.36 30.25
N ILE A 250 -17.70 -25.56 29.75
CA ILE A 250 -17.66 -24.10 29.58
C ILE A 250 -17.80 -23.30 30.90
N GLU A 251 -17.54 -23.90 32.06
CA GLU A 251 -17.73 -23.23 33.37
C GLU A 251 -16.43 -22.74 34.02
N ASP A 252 -15.25 -23.05 33.47
CA ASP A 252 -13.97 -22.78 34.13
C ASP A 252 -13.33 -21.41 33.81
N ASP A 253 -13.84 -20.64 32.84
CA ASP A 253 -13.14 -19.44 32.33
C ASP A 253 -13.66 -18.09 32.86
N ILE A 254 -14.72 -18.05 33.69
CA ILE A 254 -15.28 -16.79 34.20
C ILE A 254 -14.53 -16.29 35.47
N ASP A 255 -14.01 -17.20 36.30
CA ASP A 255 -13.33 -16.82 37.55
C ASP A 255 -11.89 -16.31 37.33
N GLU A 256 -11.24 -16.68 36.23
CA GLU A 256 -9.88 -16.20 35.90
C GLU A 256 -9.89 -14.76 35.35
N ILE A 257 -10.96 -14.37 34.65
CA ILE A 257 -11.13 -13.03 34.09
C ILE A 257 -11.51 -12.00 35.18
N ALA A 258 -12.31 -12.42 36.18
CA ALA A 258 -12.68 -11.58 37.32
C ALA A 258 -11.48 -11.28 38.26
N SER A 259 -10.57 -12.23 38.44
CA SER A 259 -9.45 -12.08 39.38
C SER A 259 -8.32 -11.19 38.86
N LYS A 260 -8.11 -11.10 37.54
CA LYS A 260 -7.04 -10.26 36.93
C LYS A 260 -7.43 -8.78 36.78
N SER A 261 -8.73 -8.46 36.79
CA SER A 261 -9.23 -7.09 36.61
C SER A 261 -9.21 -6.25 37.90
N ILE A 262 -9.14 -6.87 39.08
CA ILE A 262 -9.20 -6.17 40.38
C ILE A 262 -7.82 -5.69 40.87
N GLN A 263 -6.70 -6.21 40.32
CA GLN A 263 -5.35 -5.83 40.75
C GLN A 263 -4.74 -4.60 40.05
N ARG A 264 -5.45 -3.96 39.11
CA ARG A 264 -4.94 -2.78 38.36
C ARG A 264 -5.55 -1.43 38.75
N LEU A 265 -6.33 -1.36 39.84
CA LEU A 265 -6.93 -0.12 40.35
C LEU A 265 -6.43 0.35 41.73
N GLN A 266 -5.34 -0.23 42.24
CA GLN A 266 -4.60 0.33 43.38
C GLN A 266 -3.11 0.27 43.10
N ILE A 267 -2.58 1.37 42.55
CA ILE A 267 -1.32 2.07 42.87
C ILE A 267 -1.26 3.30 41.96
#